data_AF-A0A8X6HG82-F1
#
_entry.id   AF-A0A8X6HG82-F1
#
_cell.length_a   1.000
_cell.length_b   1.000
_cell.length_c   1.000
_cell.angle_alpha   90.00
_cell.angle_beta   90.00
_cell.angle_gamma   90.00
#
_symmetry.space_group_name_H-M   'P 1'
#
loop_
_entity.id
_entity.type
_entity.pdbx_description
1 polymer ?
#
loop_
_entity_poly.entity_id
_entity_poly.type
_entity_poly.pdbx_seq_one_letter_code
_entity_poly.pdbx_strand_id
1 'polypeptide(L)'
;MELIDVPNSNALVNENKENKWVPNLDLQDVKKGLSMAKELELHFIQTDHPTVRRAKFKRELRNCLASFREVSVELEKKATIENQCEDEPSEEDILPIKRRRIRRLISDSEDEC
;
A
#
# COMPACT_ATOMS: atom_id res chain seq x y z
N MET A 1 1.48 -14.89 72.55
CA MET A 1 0.96 -15.74 71.46
C MET A 1 1.56 -15.22 70.17
N GLU A 2 2.33 -16.08 69.52
CA GLU A 2 3.08 -15.82 68.30
C GLU A 2 2.14 -15.59 67.12
N LEU A 3 2.40 -14.56 66.31
CA LEU A 3 1.96 -14.53 64.92
C LEU A 3 3.19 -14.73 64.04
N ILE A 4 3.46 -16.02 63.85
CA ILE A 4 4.13 -16.67 62.72
C ILE A 4 4.27 -15.80 61.47
N ASP A 5 5.53 -15.57 61.08
CA ASP A 5 5.97 -15.23 59.73
C ASP A 5 5.69 -16.42 58.80
N VAL A 6 4.98 -16.19 57.70
CA VAL A 6 5.02 -17.08 56.52
C VAL A 6 5.10 -16.21 55.25
N PRO A 7 6.14 -16.36 54.42
CA PRO A 7 6.27 -15.65 53.16
C PRO A 7 5.44 -16.35 52.09
N ASN A 8 4.50 -15.65 51.44
CA ASN A 8 3.84 -16.19 50.26
C ASN A 8 4.50 -15.65 48.99
N SER A 9 5.48 -16.41 48.50
CA SER A 9 6.01 -16.27 47.14
C SER A 9 4.94 -16.70 46.13
N ASN A 10 4.29 -15.73 45.50
CA ASN A 10 3.63 -15.95 44.21
C ASN A 10 4.51 -15.35 43.11
N ALA A 11 5.59 -16.05 42.78
CA ALA A 11 6.24 -15.91 41.48
C ALA A 11 5.34 -16.61 40.44
N LEU A 12 4.57 -15.84 39.67
CA LEU A 12 3.81 -16.23 38.47
C LEU A 12 3.25 -14.91 37.91
N VAL A 13 3.53 -14.40 36.71
CA VAL A 13 4.09 -14.95 35.47
C VAL A 13 4.66 -13.75 34.70
N ASN A 14 5.94 -13.80 34.34
CA ASN A 14 6.43 -13.09 33.17
C ASN A 14 5.85 -13.81 31.94
N GLU A 15 4.71 -13.34 31.45
CA GLU A 15 4.28 -13.64 30.09
C GLU A 15 4.40 -12.35 29.32
N ASN A 16 5.61 -12.16 28.77
CA ASN A 16 5.79 -11.59 27.45
C ASN A 16 4.68 -12.08 26.51
N LYS A 17 3.59 -11.32 26.46
CA LYS A 17 2.82 -11.14 25.26
C LYS A 17 2.73 -9.64 25.08
N GLU A 18 3.86 -9.06 24.68
CA GLU A 18 3.80 -8.12 23.56
C GLU A 18 2.92 -8.81 22.52
N ASN A 19 1.62 -8.50 22.56
CA ASN A 19 0.73 -8.83 21.48
C ASN A 19 1.32 -8.04 20.33
N LYS A 20 2.18 -8.72 19.55
CA LYS A 20 2.76 -8.23 18.33
C LYS A 20 1.56 -8.01 17.42
N TRP A 21 0.93 -6.86 17.58
CA TRP A 21 -0.18 -6.42 16.76
C TRP A 21 0.46 -6.10 15.42
N VAL A 22 0.66 -7.16 14.65
CA VAL A 22 0.89 -7.08 13.23
C VAL A 22 -0.50 -7.28 12.66
N PRO A 23 -1.33 -6.23 12.52
CA PRO A 23 -2.35 -6.33 11.51
C PRO A 23 -1.57 -6.66 10.23
N ASN A 24 -1.89 -7.79 9.59
CA ASN A 24 -1.43 -8.06 8.24
C ASN A 24 -2.11 -7.00 7.36
N LEU A 25 -1.58 -5.79 7.42
CA LEU A 25 -2.08 -4.64 6.70
C LEU A 25 -1.81 -4.92 5.24
N ASP A 26 -2.86 -5.28 4.51
CA ASP A 26 -2.72 -5.60 3.10
C ASP A 26 -2.88 -4.35 2.23
N LEU A 27 -2.60 -4.48 0.93
CA LEU A 27 -2.77 -3.39 -0.01
C LEU A 27 -4.23 -2.87 -0.06
N GLN A 28 -5.22 -3.74 0.18
CA GLN A 28 -6.63 -3.37 0.18
C GLN A 28 -6.99 -2.51 1.38
N ASP A 29 -6.42 -2.76 2.55
CA ASP A 29 -6.59 -1.94 3.75
C ASP A 29 -6.08 -0.51 3.52
N VAL A 30 -4.90 -0.38 2.92
CA VAL A 30 -4.32 0.94 2.58
C VAL A 30 -5.21 1.66 1.56
N LYS A 31 -5.66 0.97 0.51
CA LYS A 31 -6.58 1.53 -0.49
C LYS A 31 -7.91 1.97 0.11
N LYS A 32 -8.47 1.15 1.01
CA LYS A 32 -9.71 1.46 1.72
C LYS A 32 -9.54 2.70 2.59
N GLY A 33 -8.47 2.79 3.37
CA GLY A 33 -8.17 3.96 4.19
C GLY A 33 -8.03 5.24 3.35
N LEU A 34 -7.34 5.16 2.21
CA LEU A 34 -7.24 6.28 1.25
C LEU A 34 -8.59 6.67 0.64
N SER A 35 -9.48 5.72 0.40
CA SER A 35 -10.85 6.02 -0.07
C SER A 35 -11.67 6.74 0.98
N MET A 36 -11.66 6.23 2.22
CA MET A 36 -12.36 6.84 3.34
C MET A 36 -11.87 8.28 3.59
N ALA A 37 -10.58 8.53 3.44
CA ALA A 37 -10.03 9.88 3.59
C ALA A 37 -10.54 10.85 2.50
N LYS A 38 -10.79 10.39 1.27
CA LYS A 38 -11.41 11.21 0.22
C LYS A 38 -12.86 11.54 0.54
N GLU A 39 -13.61 10.56 1.07
CA GLU A 39 -14.99 10.77 1.50
C GLU A 39 -15.07 11.79 2.65
N LEU A 40 -14.16 11.67 3.62
CA LEU A 40 -14.01 12.64 4.69
C LEU A 40 -13.68 14.03 4.14
N GLU A 41 -12.75 14.11 3.17
CA GLU A 41 -12.40 15.37 2.54
C GLU A 41 -13.62 16.04 1.90
N LEU A 42 -14.36 15.28 1.10
CA LEU A 42 -15.55 15.74 0.41
C LEU A 42 -16.60 16.26 1.40
N HIS A 43 -16.86 15.49 2.46
CA HIS A 43 -17.83 15.86 3.48
C HIS A 43 -17.48 17.20 4.12
N PHE A 44 -16.23 17.38 4.55
CA PHE A 44 -15.79 18.63 5.18
C PHE A 44 -15.83 19.82 4.23
N ILE A 45 -15.47 19.64 2.95
CA ILE A 45 -15.54 20.74 1.98
C ILE A 45 -16.98 21.20 1.77
N GLN A 46 -17.93 20.28 1.77
CA GLN A 46 -19.35 20.57 1.54
C GLN A 46 -20.01 21.21 2.77
N THR A 47 -19.67 20.76 3.98
CA THR A 47 -20.32 21.22 5.22
C THR A 47 -19.64 22.44 5.84
N ASP A 48 -18.34 22.64 5.62
CA ASP A 48 -17.59 23.71 6.26
C ASP A 48 -17.61 25.01 5.44
N HIS A 49 -18.35 26.04 5.86
CA HIS A 49 -18.49 27.28 5.07
C HIS A 49 -17.23 28.16 4.97
N PRO A 50 -16.41 28.34 6.03
CA PRO A 50 -15.22 29.19 5.98
C PRO A 50 -14.13 28.65 5.04
N THR A 51 -13.82 29.41 3.99
CA THR A 51 -12.82 29.03 2.96
C THR A 51 -11.41 28.82 3.53
N VAL A 52 -10.97 29.67 4.46
CA VAL A 52 -9.64 29.56 5.07
C VAL A 52 -9.48 28.25 5.85
N ARG A 53 -10.52 27.86 6.59
CA ARG A 53 -10.53 26.61 7.37
C ARG A 53 -10.53 25.39 6.47
N ARG A 54 -11.36 25.38 5.42
CA ARG A 54 -11.33 24.34 4.37
C ARG A 54 -9.96 24.18 3.73
N ALA A 55 -9.33 25.29 3.33
CA ALA A 55 -8.02 25.26 2.67
C ALA A 55 -6.95 24.68 3.59
N LYS A 56 -6.95 25.08 4.87
CA LYS A 56 -6.06 24.51 5.89
C LYS A 56 -6.30 23.01 6.02
N PHE A 57 -7.55 22.59 6.20
CA PHE A 57 -7.91 21.18 6.34
C PHE A 57 -7.45 20.34 5.15
N LYS A 58 -7.71 20.76 3.90
CA LYS A 58 -7.23 20.06 2.69
C LYS A 58 -5.72 19.85 2.71
N ARG A 59 -4.96 20.90 3.05
CA ARG A 59 -3.50 20.85 3.11
C ARG A 59 -3.02 19.86 4.16
N GLU A 60 -3.54 19.96 5.39
CA GLU A 60 -3.12 19.06 6.48
C GLU A 60 -3.50 17.62 6.16
N LEU A 61 -4.71 17.37 5.65
CA LEU A 61 -5.14 16.03 5.25
C LEU A 61 -4.24 15.45 4.14
N ARG A 62 -3.91 16.26 3.11
CA ARG A 62 -2.99 15.83 2.05
C ARG A 62 -1.62 15.47 2.61
N ASN A 63 -1.10 16.26 3.54
CA ASN A 63 0.18 15.99 4.19
C ASN A 63 0.14 14.68 4.98
N CYS A 64 -0.93 14.44 5.76
CA CYS A 64 -1.12 13.21 6.52
C CYS A 64 -1.20 11.97 5.60
N LEU A 65 -1.81 12.09 4.43
CA LEU A 65 -2.00 10.96 3.50
C LEU A 65 -0.80 10.71 2.58
N ALA A 66 0.24 11.55 2.61
CA ALA A 66 1.37 11.44 1.68
C ALA A 66 2.11 10.10 1.83
N SER A 67 2.48 9.73 3.06
CA SER A 67 3.17 8.46 3.35
C SER A 67 2.33 7.24 2.98
N PHE A 68 1.02 7.27 3.20
CA PHE A 68 0.13 6.17 2.81
C PHE A 68 0.04 5.97 1.30
N ARG A 69 0.13 7.06 0.52
CA ARG A 69 0.18 6.97 -0.96
C ARG A 69 1.50 6.34 -1.42
N GLU A 70 2.61 6.70 -0.80
CA GLU A 70 3.92 6.10 -1.07
C GLU A 70 3.90 4.59 -0.79
N VAL A 71 3.43 4.20 0.40
CA VAL A 71 3.29 2.78 0.78
C VAL A 71 2.37 2.03 -0.19
N SER A 72 1.24 2.62 -0.58
CA SER A 72 0.33 2.00 -1.56
C SER A 72 1.03 1.70 -2.90
N VAL A 73 1.85 2.63 -3.40
CA VAL A 73 2.58 2.46 -4.66
C VAL A 73 3.66 1.38 -4.53
N GLU A 74 4.37 1.32 -3.40
CA GLU A 74 5.37 0.29 -3.16
C GLU A 74 4.75 -1.11 -3.07
N LEU A 75 3.62 -1.23 -2.38
CA LEU A 75 2.88 -2.49 -2.27
C LEU A 75 2.35 -2.94 -3.64
N GLU A 76 1.87 -2.02 -4.48
CA GLU A 76 1.46 -2.34 -5.86
C GLU A 76 2.62 -2.85 -6.71
N LYS A 77 3.80 -2.23 -6.60
CA LYS A 77 5.01 -2.67 -7.30
C LYS A 77 5.43 -4.07 -6.87
N LYS A 78 5.44 -4.34 -5.57
CA LYS A 78 5.78 -5.67 -5.02
C LYS A 78 4.83 -6.75 -5.54
N ALA A 79 3.53 -6.50 -5.47
CA ALA A 79 2.53 -7.42 -6.00
C ALA A 79 2.70 -7.66 -7.52
N THR A 80 3.09 -6.62 -8.27
CA THR A 80 3.30 -6.75 -9.72
C THR A 80 4.54 -7.60 -10.06
N ILE A 81 5.61 -7.48 -9.26
CA ILE A 81 6.85 -8.25 -9.45
C ILE A 81 6.65 -9.72 -9.09
N GLU A 82 5.96 -10.01 -7.97
CA GLU A 82 5.66 -11.39 -7.57
C GLU A 82 4.85 -12.14 -8.64
N ASN A 83 3.89 -11.47 -9.28
CA ASN A 83 3.10 -12.07 -10.36
C ASN A 83 3.88 -12.30 -11.68
N GLN A 84 5.08 -11.73 -11.85
CA GLN A 84 5.90 -11.91 -13.06
C GLN A 84 6.99 -12.98 -12.89
N CYS A 85 7.24 -13.47 -11.67
CA CYS A 85 8.27 -14.48 -11.39
C CYS A 85 7.78 -15.93 -11.44
N GLU A 86 6.46 -16.16 -11.56
CA GLU A 86 5.87 -17.50 -11.66
C GLU A 86 5.83 -18.04 -13.11
N ASP A 87 6.12 -17.20 -14.11
CA ASP A 87 6.23 -17.61 -15.51
C ASP A 87 7.71 -17.83 -15.91
N GLU A 88 8.41 -18.72 -15.21
CA GLU A 88 9.63 -19.34 -15.75
C GLU A 88 9.20 -20.40 -16.79
N PRO A 89 9.44 -20.21 -18.10
CA PRO A 89 9.28 -21.31 -19.04
C PRO A 89 10.37 -22.34 -18.73
N SER A 90 9.96 -23.54 -18.32
CA SER A 90 10.85 -24.70 -18.20
C SER A 90 11.74 -24.80 -19.45
N GLU A 91 13.06 -24.83 -19.22
CA GLU A 91 14.15 -24.96 -20.20
C GLU A 91 14.12 -26.29 -20.98
N GLU A 92 13.01 -26.63 -21.64
CA GLU A 92 12.87 -27.92 -22.34
C GLU A 92 12.24 -27.88 -23.75
N ASP A 93 11.84 -26.72 -24.28
CA ASP A 93 11.40 -26.62 -25.68
C ASP A 93 11.98 -25.41 -26.42
N ILE A 94 13.31 -25.43 -26.66
CA ILE A 94 13.93 -24.55 -27.65
C ILE A 94 13.62 -25.09 -29.05
N LEU A 95 12.46 -24.71 -29.60
CA LEU A 95 12.25 -24.75 -31.04
C LEU A 95 12.76 -23.44 -31.67
N PRO A 96 13.49 -23.47 -32.80
CA PRO A 96 14.10 -22.28 -33.37
C PRO A 96 13.04 -21.35 -33.97
N ILE A 97 12.65 -20.33 -33.21
CA ILE A 97 11.78 -19.25 -33.71
C ILE A 97 12.58 -18.44 -34.74
N LYS A 98 12.30 -18.69 -36.02
CA LYS A 98 12.78 -17.85 -37.12
C LYS A 98 12.26 -16.43 -36.94
N ARG A 99 13.15 -15.52 -36.55
CA ARG A 99 12.92 -14.07 -36.48
C ARG A 99 12.41 -13.55 -37.82
N ARG A 100 11.11 -13.27 -37.94
CA ARG A 100 10.54 -12.53 -39.07
C ARG A 100 10.91 -11.06 -38.89
N ARG A 101 11.82 -10.58 -39.73
CA ARG A 101 12.29 -9.19 -39.77
C ARG A 101 11.15 -8.31 -40.31
N ILE A 102 10.39 -7.67 -39.41
CA ILE A 102 9.39 -6.67 -39.81
C ILE A 102 10.16 -5.42 -40.27
N ARG A 103 10.13 -5.14 -41.58
CA ARG A 103 10.60 -3.86 -42.12
C ARG A 103 9.58 -2.80 -41.79
N ARG A 104 10.02 -1.78 -41.06
CA ARG A 104 9.34 -0.50 -40.85
C ARG A 104 9.14 0.16 -42.23
N LEU A 105 7.90 0.40 -42.63
CA LEU A 105 7.59 1.35 -43.71
C LEU A 105 7.06 2.61 -43.03
N ILE A 106 7.89 3.65 -43.06
CA ILE A 106 7.48 5.03 -42.80
C ILE A 106 6.88 5.51 -44.13
N SER A 107 5.60 5.88 -44.14
CA SER A 107 5.03 6.68 -45.21
C SER A 107 4.89 8.10 -44.69
N ASP A 108 5.92 8.91 -44.96
CA ASP A 108 5.74 10.35 -45.12
C ASP A 108 5.01 10.57 -46.45
N SER A 109 3.91 11.30 -46.39
CA SER A 109 3.42 12.05 -47.55
C SER A 109 2.78 13.34 -47.03
N GLU A 110 3.63 14.33 -46.81
CA GLU A 110 3.29 15.73 -47.03
C GLU A 110 3.14 15.92 -48.55
N ASP A 111 2.01 16.43 -49.03
CA ASP A 111 1.93 17.57 -49.96
C ASP A 111 0.51 17.79 -50.52
N GLU A 112 0.02 19.00 -50.23
CA GLU A 112 -0.70 19.96 -51.09
C GLU A 112 -1.79 19.51 -52.09
N CYS A 113 -3.04 19.89 -51.82
CA CYS A 113 -3.82 20.88 -52.62
C CYS A 113 -5.12 21.25 -51.89
#